data_AF-A0A7Z7PT71-F1
#
_entry.id   AF-A0A7Z7PT71-F1
#
_cell.length_a   1.000
_cell.length_b   1.000
_cell.length_c   1.000
_cell.angle_alpha   90.00
_cell.angle_beta   90.00
_cell.angle_gamma   90.00
#
_symmetry.space_group_name_H-M   'P 1'
#
loop_
_entity.id
_entity.type
_entity.pdbx_description
1 polymer ?
#
loop_
_entity_poly.entity_id
_entity_poly.type
_entity_poly.pdbx_seq_one_letter_code
_entity_poly.pdbx_strand_id
1 'polypeptide(L)'
;MPETLNITVPNEMMEALRGRVKAGAYASTEEAVLAAIANMVRDSDTRDDRLDLIRARISASLDDPGPSLASSDVRRRLDDLYARHRG
;
A
#
# COMPACT_ATOMS: atom_id res chain seq x y z
N MET A 1 5.84 12.30 -23.01
CA MET A 1 5.06 13.39 -23.62
C MET A 1 3.82 13.61 -22.76
N PRO A 2 3.39 14.84 -22.46
CA PRO A 2 2.15 15.06 -21.72
C PRO A 2 0.93 14.75 -22.60
N GLU A 3 -0.07 14.11 -22.02
CA GLU A 3 -1.35 13.79 -22.66
C GLU A 3 -2.48 14.60 -22.00
N THR A 4 -3.44 15.07 -22.80
CA THR A 4 -4.57 15.87 -22.30
C THR A 4 -5.72 14.95 -21.91
N LEU A 5 -6.15 15.04 -20.66
CA LEU A 5 -7.30 14.31 -20.12
C LEU A 5 -8.51 15.26 -19.99
N ASN A 6 -9.61 14.95 -20.67
CA ASN A 6 -10.87 15.67 -20.51
C ASN A 6 -11.86 14.80 -19.72
N ILE A 7 -12.22 15.22 -18.51
CA ILE A 7 -13.09 14.47 -17.60
C ILE A 7 -14.24 15.34 -17.11
N THR A 8 -15.42 14.73 -17.02
CA THR A 8 -16.55 15.32 -16.32
C THR A 8 -16.49 14.89 -14.86
N VAL A 9 -16.44 15.86 -13.96
CA VAL A 9 -16.41 15.63 -12.51
C VAL A 9 -17.68 16.15 -11.85
N PRO A 10 -18.14 15.53 -10.74
CA PRO A 10 -19.28 16.03 -9.98
C PRO A 10 -19.05 17.46 -9.47
N ASN A 11 -20.13 18.25 -9.40
CA ASN A 11 -20.08 19.65 -8.94
C ASN A 11 -19.45 19.77 -7.54
N GLU A 12 -19.73 18.84 -6.63
CA GLU A 12 -19.15 18.83 -5.29
C GLU A 12 -17.62 18.72 -5.30
N MET A 13 -17.07 17.90 -6.20
CA MET A 13 -15.61 17.77 -6.37
C MET A 13 -15.01 19.05 -6.95
N MET A 14 -15.69 19.68 -7.92
CA MET A 14 -15.25 20.97 -8.46
C MET A 14 -15.21 22.06 -7.40
N GLU A 15 -16.21 22.12 -6.52
CA GLU A 15 -16.23 23.08 -5.42
C GLU A 15 -15.13 22.79 -4.39
N ALA A 16 -14.85 21.52 -4.09
CA ALA A 16 -13.72 21.14 -3.24
C ALA A 16 -12.36 21.57 -3.84
N LEU A 17 -12.17 21.38 -5.15
CA LEU A 17 -10.96 21.82 -5.87
C LEU A 17 -10.82 23.34 -5.84
N ARG A 18 -11.91 24.07 -6.13
CA ARG A 18 -11.94 25.54 -6.04
C ARG A 18 -11.65 26.03 -4.63
N GLY A 19 -12.15 25.34 -3.60
CA GLY A 19 -11.86 25.64 -2.21
C GLY A 19 -10.37 25.54 -1.88
N ARG A 20 -9.69 24.50 -2.39
CA ARG A 20 -8.25 24.32 -2.21
C ARG A 20 -7.41 25.39 -2.93
N VAL A 21 -7.84 25.81 -4.13
CA VAL A 21 -7.20 26.92 -4.85
C VAL A 21 -7.41 28.25 -4.10
N LYS A 22 -8.62 28.53 -3.63
CA LYS A 22 -8.93 29.73 -2.83
C LYS A 22 -8.13 29.80 -1.53
N ALA A 23 -7.83 28.65 -0.93
CA ALA A 23 -6.99 28.55 0.26
C ALA A 23 -5.49 28.76 -0.03
N GLY A 24 -5.10 28.92 -1.31
CA GLY A 24 -3.71 29.07 -1.72
C GLY A 24 -2.90 27.78 -1.71
N ALA A 25 -3.55 26.62 -1.58
CA ALA A 25 -2.85 25.33 -1.58
C ALA A 25 -2.38 24.90 -2.98
N TYR A 26 -3.02 25.41 -4.03
CA TYR A 26 -2.70 25.17 -5.44
C TYR A 26 -2.96 26.42 -6.27
N ALA A 27 -2.21 26.61 -7.35
CA ALA A 27 -2.36 27.73 -8.27
C ALA A 27 -3.54 27.56 -9.24
N SER A 28 -3.94 26.33 -9.54
CA SER A 28 -5.10 26.04 -10.39
C SER A 28 -5.86 24.77 -9.97
N THR A 29 -7.07 24.61 -10.50
CA THR A 29 -7.87 23.39 -10.29
C THR A 29 -7.23 22.18 -10.98
N GLU A 30 -6.57 22.38 -12.11
CA GLU A 30 -5.86 21.32 -12.85
C GLU A 30 -4.66 20.83 -12.05
N GLU A 31 -3.88 21.74 -11.45
CA GLU A 31 -2.78 21.38 -10.57
C GLU A 31 -3.28 20.57 -9.36
N ALA A 32 -4.40 20.99 -8.76
CA ALA A 32 -5.01 20.24 -7.66
C ALA A 32 -5.46 18.83 -8.08
N VAL A 33 -5.99 18.66 -9.30
CA VAL A 33 -6.37 17.34 -9.86
C VAL A 33 -5.13 16.49 -10.14
N LEU A 34 -4.10 17.06 -10.78
CA LEU A 34 -2.85 16.35 -11.05
C LEU A 34 -2.17 15.89 -9.76
N ALA A 35 -2.16 16.72 -8.72
CA ALA A 35 -1.65 16.36 -7.41
C ALA A 35 -2.46 15.22 -6.75
N ALA A 36 -3.79 15.23 -6.90
CA ALA A 36 -4.64 14.15 -6.41
C ALA A 36 -4.35 12.82 -7.14
N ILE A 37 -4.20 12.86 -8.47
CA ILE A 37 -3.85 11.68 -9.27
C ILE A 37 -2.46 11.16 -8.88
N ALA A 38 -1.47 12.03 -8.72
CA ALA A 38 -0.12 11.64 -8.31
C ALA A 38 -0.11 10.94 -6.95
N ASN A 39 -0.89 11.44 -5.99
CA ASN A 39 -1.05 10.79 -4.68
C ASN A 39 -1.76 9.45 -4.78
N MET A 40 -2.80 9.35 -5.63
CA MET A 40 -3.51 8.09 -5.86
C MET A 40 -2.58 7.01 -6.44
N VAL A 41 -1.77 7.36 -7.45
CA VAL A 41 -0.81 6.42 -8.05
C VAL A 41 0.20 5.93 -7.02
N ARG A 42 0.77 6.85 -6.23
CA ARG A 42 1.72 6.52 -5.16
C ARG A 42 1.11 5.58 -4.10
N ASP A 43 -0.15 5.83 -3.72
CA ASP A 43 -0.88 4.98 -2.77
C ASP A 43 -1.17 3.59 -3.36
N SER A 44 -1.48 3.51 -4.65
CA SER A 44 -1.73 2.25 -5.35
C SER A 44 -0.46 1.39 -5.42
N ASP A 45 0.69 1.97 -5.79
CA ASP A 45 1.98 1.26 -5.82
C ASP A 45 2.27 0.61 -4.44
N THR A 46 2.06 1.38 -3.37
CA THR A 46 2.29 0.89 -2.00
C THR A 46 1.32 -0.22 -1.58
N ARG A 47 0.08 -0.20 -2.10
CA ARG A 47 -0.95 -1.21 -1.78
C ARG A 47 -0.71 -2.50 -2.54
N ASP A 48 -0.35 -2.41 -3.82
CA ASP A 48 -0.07 -3.58 -4.66
C ASP A 48 1.17 -4.33 -4.15
N ASP A 49 2.24 -3.62 -3.78
CA ASP A 49 3.44 -4.21 -3.19
C ASP A 49 3.14 -5.01 -1.90
N ARG A 50 2.25 -4.49 -1.06
CA ARG A 50 1.88 -5.15 0.19
C ARG A 50 1.02 -6.39 -0.05
N LEU A 51 0.08 -6.33 -0.98
CA LEU A 51 -0.76 -7.48 -1.32
C LEU A 51 0.07 -8.58 -1.98
N ASP A 52 1.03 -8.22 -2.83
CA ASP A 52 1.88 -9.17 -3.51
C ASP A 52 2.87 -9.83 -2.54
N LEU A 53 3.41 -9.10 -1.56
CA LEU A 53 4.18 -9.70 -0.47
C LEU A 53 3.36 -10.74 0.32
N ILE A 54 2.10 -10.42 0.63
CA ILE A 54 1.21 -11.34 1.35
C ILE A 54 0.91 -12.57 0.50
N ARG A 55 0.55 -12.39 -0.79
CA ARG A 55 0.29 -13.48 -1.73
C ARG A 55 1.51 -14.39 -1.90
N ALA A 56 2.70 -13.82 -2.05
CA ALA A 56 3.95 -14.58 -2.15
C ALA A 56 4.21 -15.40 -0.90
N ARG A 57 3.98 -14.83 0.30
CA ARG A 57 4.14 -15.54 1.57
C ARG A 57 3.11 -16.67 1.75
N ILE A 58 1.89 -16.47 1.28
CA ILE A 58 0.86 -17.52 1.28
C ILE A 58 1.26 -18.65 0.34
N SER A 59 1.66 -18.36 -0.90
CA SER A 59 2.12 -19.38 -1.86
C SER A 59 3.29 -20.17 -1.27
N ALA A 60 4.32 -19.48 -0.77
CA ALA A 60 5.46 -20.13 -0.15
C ALA A 60 5.08 -21.04 1.04
N SER A 61 4.03 -20.69 1.79
CA SER A 61 3.52 -21.54 2.88
C SER A 61 2.69 -22.72 2.40
N LEU A 62 1.98 -22.59 1.27
CA LEU A 62 1.22 -23.69 0.66
C LEU A 62 2.14 -24.67 -0.06
N ASP A 63 3.20 -24.17 -0.67
CA ASP A 63 4.23 -24.93 -1.38
C ASP A 63 5.28 -25.54 -0.43
N ASP A 64 5.24 -25.22 0.88
CA ASP A 64 6.16 -25.76 1.87
C ASP A 64 5.89 -27.25 2.09
N PRO A 65 6.81 -28.17 1.73
CA PRO A 65 6.65 -29.61 1.95
C PRO A 65 6.82 -30.00 3.43
N GLY A 66 7.08 -29.03 4.32
CA GLY A 66 7.28 -29.25 5.74
C GLY A 66 6.09 -29.94 6.42
N PRO A 67 6.35 -30.79 7.44
CA PRO A 67 5.28 -31.42 8.21
C PRO A 67 4.53 -30.37 9.02
N SER A 68 3.23 -30.58 9.23
CA SER A 68 2.46 -29.77 10.18
C SER A 68 3.05 -29.93 11.59
N LEU A 69 3.49 -28.82 12.18
CA LEU A 69 4.09 -28.81 13.51
C LEU A 69 3.05 -28.48 14.58
N ALA A 70 3.08 -29.22 15.69
CA ALA A 70 2.30 -28.87 16.88
C ALA A 70 2.89 -27.62 17.54
N SER A 71 2.02 -26.78 18.11
CA SER A 71 2.42 -25.51 18.73
C SER A 71 3.44 -25.70 19.87
N SER A 72 3.37 -26.82 20.58
CA SER A 72 4.32 -27.20 21.65
C SER A 72 5.74 -27.42 21.12
N ASP A 73 5.88 -28.00 19.93
CA ASP A 73 7.19 -28.30 19.35
C ASP A 73 7.82 -27.05 18.74
N VAL A 74 7.00 -26.16 18.18
CA VAL A 74 7.43 -24.82 17.76
C VAL A 74 7.96 -24.03 18.96
N ARG A 75 7.21 -24.03 20.09
CA ARG A 75 7.61 -23.34 21.32
C ARG A 75 8.97 -23.81 21.83
N ARG A 76 9.13 -25.13 21.95
CA ARG A 76 10.38 -25.76 22.40
C ARG A 76 11.56 -25.39 21.51
N ARG A 77 11.37 -25.45 20.18
CA ARG A 77 12.42 -25.12 19.21
C ARG A 77 12.82 -23.64 19.26
N LEU A 78 11.88 -22.73 19.53
CA LEU A 78 12.16 -21.31 19.72
C LEU A 78 12.93 -21.07 21.03
N ASP A 79 12.51 -21.69 22.14
CA ASP A 79 13.20 -21.57 23.43
C ASP A 79 14.66 -22.05 23.32
N ASP A 80 14.91 -23.18 22.64
CA ASP A 80 16.26 -23.68 22.36
C ASP A 80 17.08 -22.76 21.44
N LEU A 81 16.44 -22.07 20.50
CA LEU A 81 17.10 -21.10 19.62
C LEU A 81 17.54 -19.87 20.42
N TYR A 82 16.65 -19.33 21.25
CA TYR A 82 16.95 -18.18 22.09
C TYR A 82 18.02 -18.51 23.14
N ALA A 83 17.96 -19.69 23.76
CA ALA A 83 19.00 -20.13 24.70
C ALA A 83 20.39 -20.19 24.05
N ARG A 84 20.48 -20.58 22.77
CA ARG A 84 21.74 -20.64 22.01
C ARG A 84 22.32 -19.27 21.64
N HIS A 85 21.48 -18.27 21.45
CA HIS A 85 21.92 -16.91 21.08
C HIS A 85 22.01 -15.94 22.26
N ARG A 86 21.64 -16.37 23.47
CA ARG A 86 21.74 -15.58 24.71
C ARG A 86 23.03 -15.86 25.50
N GLY A 87 24.04 -16.42 24.84
CA GLY A 87 25.39 -16.65 25.36
C GLY A 87 26.38 -15.62 24.83
#